data_AF-A0A9E5GS09-F1
#
_entry.id   AF-A0A9E5GS09-F1
#
_cell.length_a   1.000
_cell.length_b   1.000
_cell.length_c   1.000
_cell.angle_alpha   90.00
_cell.angle_beta   90.00
_cell.angle_gamma   90.00
#
_symmetry.space_group_name_H-M   'P 1'
#
loop_
_entity.id
_entity.type
_entity.pdbx_description
1 polymer ?
#
loop_
_entity_poly.entity_id
_entity_poly.type
_entity_poly.pdbx_seq_one_letter_code
_entity_poly.pdbx_strand_id
1 'polypeptide(L)' 'MDGAGFRRLRIGIDRPANQNDVADYVLSTFKPDEKKLLAEQEEKIQSLINEFLLK' A
#
# COMPACT_ATOMS: atom_id res chain seq x y z
N MET A 1 -26.62 -11.12 -0.08
CA MET A 1 -25.51 -11.97 0.41
C MET A 1 -24.26 -11.35 -0.14
N ASP A 2 -23.65 -10.42 0.60
CA ASP A 2 -22.61 -9.56 0.03
C ASP A 2 -21.24 -9.80 0.68
N GLY A 3 -20.29 -10.18 -0.16
CA GLY A 3 -18.86 -9.91 0.06
C GLY A 3 -18.15 -10.86 1.02
N ALA A 4 -17.79 -12.04 0.51
CA ALA A 4 -16.95 -13.05 1.13
C ALA A 4 -15.81 -12.47 2.01
N GLY A 5 -15.65 -13.04 3.21
CA GLY A 5 -14.63 -12.65 4.19
C GLY A 5 -13.22 -13.03 3.74
N PHE A 6 -12.58 -12.15 2.97
CA PHE A 6 -11.14 -12.22 2.72
C PHE A 6 -10.41 -11.14 3.51
N ARG A 7 -9.32 -11.52 4.16
CA ARG A 7 -8.46 -10.62 4.90
C ARG A 7 -7.72 -9.71 3.91
N ARG A 8 -7.42 -8.45 4.27
CA ARG A 8 -6.74 -7.46 3.42
C ARG A 8 -5.65 -6.73 4.20
N LEU A 9 -4.48 -6.56 3.60
CA LEU A 9 -3.44 -5.65 4.08
C LEU A 9 -3.48 -4.38 3.22
N ARG A 10 -3.67 -3.21 3.83
CA ARG A 10 -3.75 -1.91 3.12
C ARG A 10 -2.45 -1.13 3.33
N ILE A 11 -1.82 -0.73 2.23
CA ILE A 11 -0.65 0.14 2.23
C ILE A 11 -1.10 1.51 1.75
N GLY A 12 -0.97 2.53 2.61
CA GLY A 12 -1.29 3.90 2.25
C GLY A 12 -0.17 4.49 1.41
N ILE A 13 -0.52 5.04 0.24
CA ILE A 13 0.42 5.71 -0.67
C ILE A 13 0.17 7.21 -0.72
N ASP A 14 -0.48 7.78 0.30
CA ASP A 14 -0.97 9.17 0.37
C ASP A 14 -2.04 9.52 -0.70
N ARG A 15 -2.37 10.80 -0.84
CA ARG A 15 -3.38 11.35 -1.75
C ARG A 15 -2.75 12.29 -2.76
N PRO A 16 -3.25 12.32 -4.00
CA PRO A 16 -2.84 13.34 -4.95
C PRO A 16 -3.25 14.73 -4.47
N ALA A 17 -2.46 15.74 -4.86
CA ALA A 17 -2.77 17.14 -4.58
C ALA A 17 -4.11 17.58 -5.20
N ASN A 18 -4.45 17.03 -6.37
CA ASN A 18 -5.74 17.21 -7.04
C ASN A 18 -6.51 15.89 -7.05
N GLN A 19 -7.75 15.90 -6.53
CA GLN A 19 -8.61 14.71 -6.53
C GLN A 19 -9.07 14.28 -7.92
N ASN A 20 -8.98 15.16 -8.93
CA ASN A 20 -9.33 14.81 -10.31
C ASN A 20 -8.26 13.91 -10.97
N ASP A 21 -7.04 13.88 -10.43
CA ASP A 21 -5.88 13.22 -11.03
C ASP A 21 -5.51 11.91 -10.30
N VAL A 22 -6.45 11.32 -9.55
CA VAL A 22 -6.20 10.11 -8.75
C VAL A 22 -5.71 8.95 -9.61
N ALA A 23 -6.30 8.77 -10.79
CA ALA A 23 -5.90 7.70 -11.71
C ALA A 23 -4.44 7.87 -12.16
N ASP A 24 -4.04 9.08 -12.52
CA ASP A 24 -2.68 9.36 -12.95
C ASP A 24 -1.69 9.25 -11.80
N TYR A 25 -2.09 9.65 -10.59
CA TYR A 25 -1.29 9.52 -9.39
C TYR A 25 -0.95 8.06 -9.05
N VAL A 26 -1.95 7.17 -9.04
CA VAL A 26 -1.71 5.75 -8.73
C VAL A 26 -0.94 5.01 -9.83
N LEU A 27 -0.98 5.51 -11.06
CA LEU A 27 -0.22 4.98 -12.20
C LEU A 27 1.20 5.58 -12.31
N SER A 28 1.47 6.67 -11.59
CA SER A 28 2.76 7.35 -11.63
C SER A 28 3.83 6.58 -10.84
N THR A 29 5.11 6.94 -11.08
CA THR A 29 6.21 6.33 -10.34
C THR A 29 6.44 7.07 -9.03
N PHE A 30 6.66 6.34 -7.94
CA PHE A 30 7.06 6.90 -6.65
C PHE A 30 8.31 7.77 -6.77
N LYS A 31 8.31 8.88 -6.03
CA LYS A 31 9.46 9.77 -5.87
C LYS A 31 10.60 9.05 -5.12
N PRO A 32 11.85 9.52 -5.24
CA PRO A 32 12.99 8.91 -4.55
C PRO A 32 12.80 8.80 -3.03
N ASP A 33 12.23 9.83 -2.40
CA ASP A 33 11.96 9.83 -0.95
C ASP A 33 10.87 8.82 -0.56
N GLU A 34 9.82 8.69 -1.37
CA GLU A 34 8.76 7.69 -1.17
C GLU A 34 9.30 6.27 -1.34
N LYS A 35 10.19 6.05 -2.31
CA LYS A 35 10.88 4.77 -2.49
C LYS A 35 11.74 4.39 -1.29
N LYS A 36 12.45 5.37 -0.72
CA LYS A 36 13.24 5.16 0.49
C LYS A 36 12.36 4.76 1.67
N LEU A 37 11.25 5.47 1.87
CA LEU A 37 10.26 5.14 2.91
C LEU A 37 9.68 3.73 2.71
N LEU A 38 9.37 3.35 1.47
CA LEU A 38 8.87 2.01 1.15
C LEU A 38 9.91 0.93 1.49
N ALA A 39 11.18 1.14 1.16
CA ALA A 39 12.27 0.22 1.51
C ALA A 39 12.43 0.09 3.04
N GLU A 40 12.34 1.19 3.78
CA GLU A 40 12.39 1.18 5.25
C GLU A 40 11.18 0.44 5.88
N GLN A 41 10.03 0.42 5.22
CA GLN A 41 8.83 -0.29 5.69
C GLN A 41 8.74 -1.73 5.17
N GLU A 42 9.60 -2.16 4.23
CA GLU A 42 9.52 -3.45 3.57
C GLU A 42 9.61 -4.62 4.57
N GLU A 43 10.60 -4.59 5.48
CA GLU A 43 10.76 -5.62 6.51
C GLU A 43 9.54 -5.75 7.41
N LYS A 44 8.92 -4.62 7.76
CA LYS A 44 7.71 -4.58 8.58
C LYS A 44 6.52 -5.16 7.81
N ILE A 45 6.38 -4.85 6.53
CA ILE A 45 5.34 -5.40 5.67
C ILE A 45 5.52 -6.92 5.52
N GLN A 46 6.74 -7.40 5.30
CA GLN A 46 7.07 -8.83 5.24
C GLN A 46 6.70 -9.54 6.55
N SER A 47 7.04 -8.94 7.70
CA SER A 47 6.67 -9.48 9.01
C SER A 47 5.15 -9.57 9.19
N LEU A 48 4.41 -8.53 8.80
CA LEU A 48 2.94 -8.52 8.86
C LEU A 48 2.32 -9.56 7.93
N ILE A 49 2.86 -9.74 6.71
CA ILE A 49 2.40 -10.78 5.78
C ILE A 49 2.63 -12.17 6.39
N ASN A 50 3.80 -12.39 6.99
CA ASN A 50 4.11 -13.67 7.64
C ASN A 50 3.17 -13.94 8.82
N GLU A 51 2.92 -12.95 9.69
CA GLU A 51 1.93 -13.09 10.76
C GLU A 51 0.53 -13.38 10.20
N PHE A 52 0.19 -12.74 9.08
CA PHE A 52 -1.12 -12.85 8.44
C PHE A 52 -1.37 -14.20 7.76
N LEU A 53 -0.32 -14.88 7.29
CA LEU A 53 -0.37 -16.20 6.66
C LEU A 53 -0.25 -17.35 7.67
N LEU A 54 0.46 -17.14 8.78
CA LEU A 54 0.74 -18.17 9.79
C LEU A 54 -0.31 -18.26 10.92
N LYS A 55 -1.34 -17.39 10.91
CA LYS A 55 -2.53 -17.43 11.80
C LYS A 55 -3.81 -17.69 11.03
#